data_AF-A0A388Q203-F1
#
_entry.id   AF-A0A388Q203-F1
#
_cell.length_a   1.000
_cell.length_b   1.000
_cell.length_c   1.000
_cell.angle_alpha   90.00
_cell.angle_beta   90.00
_cell.angle_gamma   90.00
#
_symmetry.space_group_name_H-M   'P 1'
#
loop_
_entity.id
_entity.type
_entity.pdbx_description
1 polymer ?
#
loop_
_entity_poly.entity_id
_entity_poly.type
_entity_poly.pdbx_seq_one_letter_code
_entity_poly.pdbx_strand_id
1 'polypeptide(L)'
;MNCKIFMAGQFSEKEVALVNEFFGKESWNEQVSSTPSYPVVSVPEKKYRVTNDPNGVQGAIRLLRPFPEKQHPDFTPMIVLNTVFGGYFGSRLMSNIREDKGYTYGIHSYMYNNLHHGAYIITTEAGKDVCEATIEEVYKEWSY
;
A
#
# COMPACT_ATOMS: atom_id res chain seq x y z
N MET A 1 -2.03 21.15 -16.70
CA MET A 1 -0.95 20.13 -16.71
C MET A 1 -0.14 20.35 -15.44
N ASN A 2 0.41 19.31 -14.81
CA ASN A 2 1.17 19.42 -13.55
C ASN A 2 2.59 18.86 -13.76
N CYS A 3 3.47 19.65 -14.35
CA CYS A 3 4.86 19.28 -14.62
C CYS A 3 5.76 19.58 -13.42
N LYS A 4 6.59 18.60 -13.03
CA LYS A 4 7.66 18.74 -12.02
C LYS A 4 8.89 17.99 -12.54
N ILE A 5 10.05 18.64 -12.54
CA ILE A 5 11.33 18.03 -12.91
C ILE A 5 12.15 17.82 -11.64
N PHE A 6 12.62 16.59 -11.42
CA PHE A 6 13.50 16.24 -10.30
C PHE A 6 14.86 15.80 -10.85
N MET A 7 15.94 16.40 -10.35
CA MET A 7 17.32 16.03 -10.68
C MET A 7 18.01 15.48 -9.43
N ALA A 8 18.65 14.31 -9.53
CA ALA A 8 19.40 13.70 -8.44
C ALA A 8 20.71 13.08 -8.97
N GLY A 9 21.83 13.30 -8.27
CA GLY A 9 23.18 12.93 -8.72
C GLY A 9 24.15 14.10 -8.73
N GLN A 10 25.24 13.98 -9.49
CA GLN A 10 26.23 15.05 -9.65
C GLN A 10 25.94 15.84 -10.93
N PHE A 11 25.50 17.08 -10.77
CA PHE A 11 25.28 18.04 -11.85
C PHE A 11 25.91 19.36 -11.48
N SER A 12 26.34 20.09 -12.50
CA SER A 12 26.80 21.47 -12.40
C SER A 12 25.70 22.44 -12.83
N GLU A 13 25.97 23.73 -12.71
CA GLU A 13 25.09 24.78 -13.20
C GLU A 13 24.83 24.68 -14.71
N LYS A 14 25.74 24.06 -15.49
CA LYS A 14 25.57 23.88 -16.93
C LYS A 14 24.39 22.97 -17.25
N GLU A 15 24.26 21.83 -16.57
CA GLU A 15 23.14 20.92 -16.79
C GLU A 15 21.82 21.54 -16.34
N VAL A 16 21.82 22.28 -15.22
CA VAL A 16 20.63 23.03 -14.77
C VAL A 16 20.22 24.10 -15.78
N ALA A 17 21.19 24.80 -16.38
CA ALA A 17 20.93 25.79 -17.42
C ALA A 17 20.28 25.17 -18.66
N LEU A 18 20.76 24.01 -19.11
CA LEU A 18 20.15 23.29 -20.24
C LEU A 18 18.70 22.87 -19.94
N VAL A 19 18.43 22.37 -18.72
CA VAL A 19 17.06 22.03 -18.33
C VAL A 19 16.14 23.25 -18.39
N ASN A 20 16.60 24.40 -17.89
CA ASN A 20 15.83 25.65 -17.99
C ASN A 20 15.68 26.14 -19.43
N GLU A 21 16.70 25.98 -20.27
CA GLU A 21 16.66 26.36 -21.68
C GLU A 21 15.60 25.57 -22.46
N PHE A 22 15.50 24.26 -22.23
CA PHE A 22 14.58 23.41 -22.98
C PHE A 22 13.19 23.30 -22.34
N PHE A 23 13.09 23.33 -21.01
CA PHE A 23 11.85 23.06 -20.29
C PHE A 23 11.35 24.23 -19.44
N GLY A 24 12.19 25.25 -19.15
CA GLY A 24 11.84 26.38 -18.29
C GLY A 24 11.16 27.55 -19.02
N LYS A 25 11.04 27.50 -20.35
CA LYS A 25 10.48 28.58 -21.17
C LYS A 25 8.94 28.60 -21.20
N GLU A 26 8.30 27.47 -20.95
CA GLU A 26 6.84 27.34 -20.98
C GLU A 26 6.22 27.36 -19.58
N SER A 27 5.06 28.00 -19.45
CA SER A 27 4.26 28.01 -18.23
C SER A 27 3.40 26.76 -18.09
N TRP A 28 4.02 25.62 -17.78
CA TRP A 28 3.36 24.30 -17.73
C TRP A 28 2.18 24.19 -16.74
N ASN A 29 2.17 25.01 -15.69
CA ASN A 29 1.33 24.82 -14.50
C ASN A 29 0.32 25.96 -14.27
N GLU A 30 0.12 26.88 -15.22
CA GLU A 30 -0.82 28.01 -15.06
C GLU A 30 -2.30 27.57 -15.08
N GLN A 31 -2.61 26.47 -15.75
CA GLN A 31 -3.94 25.88 -15.71
C GLN A 31 -4.06 24.90 -14.54
N VAL A 32 -4.67 25.36 -13.45
CA VAL A 32 -5.15 24.49 -12.37
C VAL A 32 -6.27 23.63 -12.95
N SER A 33 -5.94 22.41 -13.36
CA SER A 33 -6.94 21.41 -13.69
C SER A 33 -7.69 21.07 -12.40
N SER A 34 -9.02 21.22 -12.41
CA SER A 34 -9.85 20.80 -11.27
C SER A 34 -9.57 19.33 -10.98
N THR A 35 -9.21 19.03 -9.74
CA THR A 35 -8.95 17.64 -9.38
C THR A 35 -10.30 16.92 -9.30
N PRO A 36 -10.51 15.84 -10.08
CA PRO A 36 -11.77 15.11 -10.04
C PRO A 36 -11.98 14.53 -8.64
N SER A 37 -13.15 14.81 -8.05
CA SER A 37 -13.55 14.25 -6.77
C SER A 37 -14.20 12.88 -6.97
N TYR A 38 -13.74 11.88 -6.22
CA TYR A 38 -14.28 10.53 -6.25
C TYR A 38 -14.84 10.19 -4.86
N PRO A 39 -16.17 10.24 -4.64
CA PRO A 39 -16.73 9.91 -3.35
C PRO A 39 -16.52 8.42 -3.05
N VAL A 40 -16.02 8.11 -1.85
CA VAL A 40 -15.96 6.73 -1.37
C VAL A 40 -17.36 6.32 -0.93
N VAL A 41 -17.95 5.38 -1.66
CA VAL A 41 -19.23 4.77 -1.31
C VAL A 41 -18.96 3.45 -0.61
N SER A 42 -19.42 3.33 0.65
CA SER A 42 -19.36 2.05 1.36
C SER A 42 -20.35 1.07 0.73
N VAL A 43 -19.87 -0.13 0.41
CA VAL A 43 -20.72 -1.25 0.00
C VAL A 43 -21.14 -2.09 1.22
N PRO A 44 -22.34 -2.72 1.22
CA PRO A 44 -22.78 -3.57 2.33
C PRO A 44 -21.95 -4.85 2.46
N GLU A 45 -21.60 -5.45 1.33
CA GLU A 45 -20.79 -6.67 1.26
C GLU A 45 -19.30 -6.32 1.31
N LYS A 46 -18.56 -6.95 2.23
CA LYS A 46 -17.15 -6.65 2.50
C LYS A 46 -16.22 -7.85 2.36
N LYS A 47 -16.77 -9.05 2.22
CA LYS A 47 -16.01 -10.31 2.21
C LYS A 47 -16.35 -11.08 0.96
N TYR A 48 -15.35 -11.30 0.12
CA TYR A 48 -15.50 -12.03 -1.14
C TYR A 48 -14.59 -13.25 -1.13
N ARG A 49 -15.11 -14.39 -1.57
CA ARG A 49 -14.36 -15.64 -1.76
C ARG A 49 -14.53 -16.05 -3.21
N VAL A 50 -13.44 -16.03 -3.95
CA VAL A 50 -13.45 -16.28 -5.39
C VAL A 50 -12.49 -17.43 -5.69
N THR A 51 -13.01 -18.48 -6.32
CA THR A 51 -12.21 -19.61 -6.82
C THR A 51 -11.94 -19.39 -8.31
N ASN A 52 -10.75 -18.90 -8.64
CA ASN A 52 -10.33 -18.71 -10.03
C ASN A 52 -9.77 -19.99 -10.66
N ASP A 53 -9.09 -20.82 -9.86
CA ASP A 53 -8.51 -22.09 -10.27
C ASP A 53 -8.83 -23.18 -9.24
N PRO A 54 -9.65 -24.19 -9.60
CA PRO A 54 -9.94 -25.32 -8.72
C PRO A 54 -8.71 -26.15 -8.31
N ASN A 55 -7.67 -26.18 -9.15
CA ASN A 55 -6.46 -26.98 -8.94
C ASN A 55 -5.34 -26.20 -8.23
N GLY A 56 -5.53 -24.91 -7.95
CA GLY A 56 -4.56 -24.08 -7.24
C GLY A 56 -4.28 -24.63 -5.83
N VAL A 57 -3.00 -24.63 -5.44
CA VAL A 57 -2.54 -25.12 -4.13
C VAL A 57 -2.41 -24.00 -3.08
N GLN A 58 -2.54 -22.75 -3.50
CA GLN A 58 -2.49 -21.55 -2.66
C GLN A 58 -3.69 -20.65 -2.92
N GLY A 59 -4.03 -19.82 -1.94
CA GLY A 59 -5.03 -18.76 -2.06
C GLY A 59 -4.46 -17.39 -1.71
N ALA A 60 -4.83 -16.40 -2.53
CA ALA A 60 -4.50 -15.00 -2.29
C ALA A 60 -5.44 -14.40 -1.26
N ILE A 61 -4.87 -13.93 -0.15
CA ILE A 61 -5.62 -13.23 0.90
C ILE A 61 -5.26 -11.74 0.82
N ARG A 62 -6.29 -10.90 0.74
CA ARG A 62 -6.18 -9.44 0.77
C ARG A 62 -7.20 -8.90 1.76
N LEU A 63 -6.71 -8.27 2.83
CA LEU A 63 -7.53 -7.64 3.84
C LEU A 63 -7.19 -6.16 3.88
N LEU A 64 -8.21 -5.31 3.84
CA LEU A 64 -8.03 -3.87 3.68
C LEU A 64 -8.96 -3.12 4.62
N ARG A 65 -8.49 -1.97 5.12
CA ARG A 65 -9.34 -0.95 5.76
C ARG A 65 -8.99 0.44 5.24
N PRO A 66 -9.95 1.37 5.19
CA PRO A 66 -9.64 2.77 4.90
C PRO A 66 -8.58 3.31 5.87
N PHE A 67 -7.66 4.11 5.35
CA PHE A 67 -6.65 4.79 6.14
C PHE A 67 -6.48 6.22 5.61
N PRO A 68 -6.24 7.23 6.48
CA PRO A 68 -6.04 8.60 6.03
C PRO A 68 -4.88 8.75 5.03
N GLU A 69 -4.90 9.85 4.29
CA GLU A 69 -3.86 10.21 3.33
C GLU A 69 -2.52 10.55 4.00
N LYS A 70 -1.46 10.66 3.19
CA LYS A 70 -0.09 10.84 3.64
C LYS A 70 0.14 12.09 4.50
N GLN A 71 -0.67 13.13 4.31
CA GLN A 71 -0.60 14.39 5.04
C GLN A 71 -1.23 14.32 6.43
N HIS A 72 -2.00 13.27 6.72
CA HIS A 72 -2.64 13.09 8.01
C HIS A 72 -1.58 12.93 9.13
N PRO A 73 -1.78 13.54 10.32
CA PRO A 73 -0.81 13.46 11.42
C PRO A 73 -0.46 12.01 11.83
N ASP A 74 -1.44 11.10 11.75
CA ASP A 74 -1.24 9.68 12.08
C ASP A 74 -0.46 8.88 11.04
N PHE A 75 -0.17 9.43 9.85
CA PHE A 75 0.53 8.70 8.80
C PHE A 75 1.94 8.29 9.25
N THR A 76 2.70 9.24 9.82
CA THR A 76 4.08 8.98 10.25
C THR A 76 4.16 7.97 11.41
N PRO A 77 3.38 8.14 12.51
CA PRO A 77 3.27 7.11 13.55
C PRO A 77 2.88 5.73 13.00
N MET A 78 2.00 5.68 12.00
CA MET A 78 1.59 4.41 11.38
C MET A 78 2.69 3.72 10.58
N ILE A 79 3.69 4.45 10.07
CA ILE A 79 4.87 3.79 9.49
C ILE A 79 5.58 2.96 10.54
N VAL A 80 5.77 3.52 11.74
CA VAL A 80 6.44 2.83 12.86
C VAL A 80 5.62 1.63 13.32
N LEU A 81 4.31 1.80 13.50
CA LEU A 81 3.41 0.68 13.83
C LEU A 81 3.47 -0.39 12.76
N ASN A 82 3.38 -0.01 11.48
CA ASN A 82 3.41 -0.94 10.37
C ASN A 82 4.69 -1.76 10.35
N THR A 83 5.85 -1.15 10.62
CA THR A 83 7.11 -1.87 10.73
C THR A 83 6.96 -3.01 11.73
N VAL A 84 6.56 -2.74 12.98
CA VAL A 84 6.45 -3.80 14.00
C VAL A 84 5.36 -4.83 13.67
N PHE A 85 4.23 -4.37 13.10
CA PHE A 85 3.07 -5.21 12.85
C PHE A 85 3.27 -6.19 11.69
N GLY A 86 3.71 -5.72 10.52
CA GLY A 86 3.83 -6.55 9.31
C GLY A 86 4.76 -6.02 8.22
N GLY A 87 5.54 -4.97 8.51
CA GLY A 87 6.34 -4.22 7.54
C GLY A 87 7.76 -4.74 7.34
N TYR A 88 8.18 -5.77 8.08
CA TYR A 88 9.50 -6.41 7.93
C TYR A 88 9.45 -7.89 8.31
N PHE A 89 10.57 -8.58 8.11
CA PHE A 89 10.66 -10.03 8.29
C PHE A 89 10.44 -10.50 9.75
N GLY A 90 10.89 -9.74 10.76
CA GLY A 90 10.68 -10.08 12.17
C GLY A 90 9.39 -9.50 12.77
N SER A 91 8.43 -9.14 11.93
CA SER A 91 7.17 -8.51 12.37
C SER A 91 6.23 -9.50 13.06
N ARG A 92 5.25 -8.96 13.78
CA ARG A 92 4.27 -9.75 14.53
C ARG A 92 3.48 -10.72 13.62
N LEU A 93 3.06 -10.26 12.45
CA LEU A 93 2.39 -11.09 11.44
C LEU A 93 3.30 -12.20 10.91
N MET A 94 4.57 -11.91 10.61
CA MET A 94 5.52 -12.93 10.15
C MET A 94 5.76 -13.99 11.22
N SER A 95 5.99 -13.57 12.47
CA SER A 95 6.19 -14.50 13.59
C SER A 95 4.98 -15.42 13.77
N ASN A 96 3.77 -14.87 13.90
CA ASN A 96 2.58 -15.68 14.11
C ASN A 96 2.24 -16.58 12.89
N ILE A 97 2.10 -16.00 11.70
CA ILE A 97 1.50 -16.73 10.57
C ILE A 97 2.52 -17.62 9.84
N ARG A 98 3.75 -17.13 9.68
CA ARG A 98 4.80 -17.84 8.95
C ARG A 98 5.62 -18.72 9.88
N GLU A 99 6.16 -18.18 10.96
CA GLU A 99 7.13 -18.90 11.80
C GLU A 99 6.45 -19.92 12.71
N ASP A 100 5.41 -19.51 13.44
CA ASP A 100 4.73 -20.40 14.39
C ASP A 100 3.81 -21.39 13.67
N LYS A 101 3.07 -20.92 12.65
CA LYS A 101 2.01 -21.71 12.00
C LYS A 101 2.39 -22.31 10.64
N GLY A 102 3.37 -21.75 9.94
CA GLY A 102 3.78 -22.23 8.61
C GLY A 102 2.70 -22.11 7.54
N TYR A 103 1.72 -21.20 7.69
CA TYR A 103 0.58 -21.12 6.77
C TYR A 103 0.92 -20.46 5.43
N THR A 104 1.97 -19.65 5.41
CA THR A 104 2.46 -18.91 4.24
C THR A 104 3.98 -18.88 4.22
N TYR A 105 4.55 -18.64 3.04
CA TYR A 105 5.94 -18.25 2.91
C TYR A 105 6.21 -16.83 3.43
N GLY A 106 5.22 -15.93 3.34
CA GLY A 106 5.36 -14.54 3.80
C GLY A 106 4.05 -13.77 3.82
N ILE A 107 3.89 -12.95 4.85
CA ILE A 107 2.76 -12.05 5.04
C ILE A 107 3.26 -10.64 5.32
N HIS A 108 2.62 -9.63 4.70
CA HIS A 108 3.05 -8.25 4.79
C HIS A 108 1.89 -7.31 5.02
N SER A 109 2.16 -6.18 5.68
CA SER A 109 1.25 -5.06 5.79
C SER A 109 1.88 -3.75 5.30
N TYR A 110 1.07 -2.87 4.73
CA TYR A 110 1.51 -1.57 4.25
C TYR A 110 0.35 -0.57 4.10
N MET A 111 0.69 0.72 4.15
CA MET A 111 -0.23 1.79 3.78
C MET A 111 -0.13 2.04 2.28
N TYR A 112 -1.26 1.94 1.59
CA TYR A 112 -1.44 2.32 0.20
C TYR A 112 -1.98 3.74 0.13
N ASN A 113 -1.32 4.62 -0.61
CA ASN A 113 -1.67 6.05 -0.67
C ASN A 113 -2.09 6.43 -2.09
N ASN A 114 -3.36 6.78 -2.27
CA ASN A 114 -3.81 7.50 -3.47
C ASN A 114 -3.94 8.99 -3.18
N LEU A 115 -4.20 9.78 -4.24
CA LEU A 115 -4.32 11.23 -4.16
C LEU A 115 -5.40 11.74 -3.19
N HIS A 116 -6.48 10.97 -3.00
CA HIS A 116 -7.63 11.38 -2.18
C HIS A 116 -7.97 10.42 -1.04
N HIS A 117 -7.50 9.18 -1.12
CA HIS A 117 -7.86 8.13 -0.17
C HIS A 117 -6.70 7.15 0.02
N GLY A 118 -6.47 6.74 1.27
CA GLY A 118 -5.53 5.69 1.61
C GLY A 118 -6.23 4.41 2.04
N ALA A 119 -5.46 3.33 2.09
CA ALA A 119 -5.88 2.07 2.68
C ALA A 119 -4.72 1.47 3.47
N TYR A 120 -5.03 0.80 4.57
CA TYR A 120 -4.09 -0.10 5.23
C TYR A 120 -4.39 -1.53 4.80
N ILE A 121 -3.38 -2.21 4.27
CA ILE A 121 -3.54 -3.47 3.55
C ILE A 121 -2.68 -4.53 4.23
N ILE A 122 -3.23 -5.73 4.38
CA ILE A 122 -2.51 -6.95 4.71
C ILE A 122 -2.66 -7.93 3.54
N THR A 123 -1.54 -8.49 3.09
CA THR A 123 -1.49 -9.40 1.94
C THR A 123 -0.64 -10.62 2.23
N THR A 124 -1.11 -11.78 1.79
CA THR A 124 -0.35 -13.03 1.83
C THR A 124 -0.86 -14.01 0.77
N GLU A 125 -0.02 -14.97 0.43
CA GLU A 125 -0.39 -16.18 -0.32
C GLU A 125 -0.28 -17.37 0.65
N ALA A 126 -1.40 -17.91 1.09
CA ALA A 126 -1.45 -19.02 2.04
C ALA A 126 -1.72 -20.35 1.33
N GLY A 127 -1.37 -21.47 1.96
CA GLY A 127 -1.83 -22.78 1.48
C GLY A 127 -3.36 -22.81 1.41
N LYS A 128 -3.92 -23.41 0.35
CA LYS A 128 -5.38 -23.40 0.08
C LYS A 128 -6.19 -23.89 1.28
N ASP A 129 -5.73 -24.96 1.93
CA ASP A 129 -6.43 -25.60 3.05
C ASP A 129 -6.35 -24.79 4.36
N VAL A 130 -5.47 -23.79 4.42
CA VAL A 130 -5.24 -22.93 5.60
C VAL A 130 -5.63 -21.47 5.38
N CYS A 131 -6.32 -21.15 4.27
CA CYS A 131 -6.72 -19.77 3.97
C CYS A 131 -7.63 -19.16 5.05
N GLU A 132 -8.68 -19.86 5.48
CA GLU A 132 -9.59 -19.36 6.51
C GLU A 132 -8.89 -19.24 7.88
N ALA A 133 -8.08 -20.23 8.25
CA ALA A 133 -7.28 -20.18 9.48
C ALA A 133 -6.29 -19.00 9.46
N THR A 134 -5.70 -18.70 8.30
CA THR A 134 -4.84 -17.52 8.12
C THR A 134 -5.61 -16.23 8.34
N ILE A 135 -6.82 -16.11 7.77
CA ILE A 135 -7.68 -14.94 7.94
C ILE A 135 -8.05 -14.73 9.42
N GLU A 136 -8.43 -15.81 10.12
CA GLU A 136 -8.76 -15.76 11.55
C GLU A 136 -7.59 -15.25 12.40
N GLU A 137 -6.38 -15.74 12.13
CA GLU A 137 -5.19 -15.32 12.85
C GLU A 137 -4.83 -13.87 12.56
N VAL A 138 -4.95 -13.42 11.31
CA VAL A 138 -4.77 -11.99 10.98
C VAL A 138 -5.77 -11.13 11.74
N TYR A 139 -7.03 -11.56 11.89
CA TYR A 139 -7.99 -10.82 12.72
C TYR A 139 -7.58 -10.79 14.19
N LYS A 140 -7.07 -11.88 14.77
CA LYS A 140 -6.55 -11.88 16.16
C LYS A 140 -5.39 -10.90 16.33
N GLU A 141 -4.53 -10.80 15.33
CA GLU A 141 -3.41 -9.86 15.32
C GLU A 141 -3.88 -8.41 15.22
N TRP A 142 -4.91 -8.14 14.41
CA TRP A 142 -5.39 -6.79 14.05
C TRP A 142 -6.44 -6.20 15.01
N SER A 143 -7.08 -7.02 15.85
CA SER A 143 -8.21 -6.59 16.69
C SER A 143 -7.81 -6.09 18.10
N TYR A 144 -6.53 -5.83 18.33
CA TYR A 144 -6.03 -5.20 19.57
C TYR A 144 -5.82 -3.71 19.38
#